data_AF-A0A286C7H8-F1
#
_entry.id   AF-A0A286C7H8-F1
#
_cell.length_a   1.000
_cell.length_b   1.000
_cell.length_c   1.000
_cell.angle_alpha   90.00
_cell.angle_beta   90.00
_cell.angle_gamma   90.00
#
_symmetry.space_group_name_H-M   'P 1'
#
loop_
_entity.id
_entity.type
_entity.pdbx_description
1 polymer ?
#
loop_
_entity_poly.entity_id
_entity_poly.type
_entity_poly.pdbx_seq_one_letter_code
_entity_poly.pdbx_strand_id
1 'polypeptide(L)'
;MTYHYDYRNGRATLNWITPNVGLVRVHDDANAIPGPYNCVVTVYVENGVYEFMGLCGQRPTLAEFKHFYAYLRSLGLKGGHRRAKPGKQIYAVETA
;
A
#
# COMPACT_ATOMS: atom_id res chain seq x y z
N MET A 1 20.87 3.31 -5.69
CA MET A 1 19.79 3.60 -4.73
C MET A 1 19.24 2.30 -4.21
N THR A 2 19.26 2.11 -2.90
CA THR A 2 18.67 0.93 -2.27
C THR A 2 17.28 1.34 -1.78
N TYR A 3 16.24 0.86 -2.45
CA TYR A 3 14.86 1.15 -2.05
C TYR A 3 14.54 0.32 -0.80
N HIS A 4 14.24 1.00 0.31
CA HIS A 4 13.78 0.35 1.52
C HIS A 4 12.25 0.24 1.46
N TYR A 5 11.71 -0.96 1.72
CA TYR A 5 10.27 -1.20 1.79
C TYR A 5 9.92 -1.74 3.18
N ASP A 6 8.89 -1.20 3.82
CA ASP A 6 8.39 -1.68 5.11
C ASP A 6 7.65 -3.03 4.98
N TYR A 7 7.19 -3.32 3.76
CA TYR A 7 6.65 -4.62 3.36
C TYR A 7 6.89 -4.85 1.87
N ARG A 8 7.27 -6.08 1.50
CA ARG A 8 7.31 -6.56 0.11
C ARG A 8 6.81 -8.00 0.06
N ASN A 9 5.85 -8.27 -0.81
CA ASN A 9 5.42 -9.62 -1.13
C ASN A 9 4.96 -9.71 -2.59
N GLY A 10 5.69 -10.49 -3.39
CA GLY A 10 5.44 -10.60 -4.82
C GLY A 10 5.43 -9.22 -5.48
N ARG A 11 4.28 -8.85 -6.04
CA ARG A 11 4.05 -7.57 -6.74
C ARG A 11 3.65 -6.41 -5.82
N ALA A 12 3.40 -6.65 -4.54
CA ALA A 12 2.94 -5.61 -3.62
C ALA A 12 4.08 -5.10 -2.74
N THR A 13 4.24 -3.77 -2.66
CA THR A 13 5.17 -3.09 -1.74
C THR A 13 4.43 -2.06 -0.89
N LEU A 14 4.90 -1.83 0.35
CA LEU A 14 4.46 -0.73 1.20
C LEU A 14 5.65 0.17 1.58
N ASN A 15 5.39 1.47 1.57
CA ASN A 15 6.24 2.47 2.23
C ASN A 15 5.40 3.35 3.16
N TRP A 16 5.82 3.50 4.41
CA TRP A 16 5.26 4.51 5.30
C TRP A 16 5.88 5.88 4.98
N ILE A 17 5.06 6.86 4.60
CA ILE A 17 5.47 8.27 4.43
C ILE A 17 5.53 8.94 5.82
N THR A 18 4.55 8.62 6.65
CA THR A 18 4.44 9.05 8.03
C THR A 18 4.00 7.85 8.87
N PRO A 19 4.04 7.94 10.22
CA PRO A 19 3.53 6.86 11.07
C PRO A 19 2.07 6.47 10.81
N ASN A 20 1.28 7.36 10.20
CA ASN A 20 -0.14 7.17 9.95
C ASN A 20 -0.50 7.04 8.47
N VAL A 21 0.45 7.25 7.55
CA VAL A 21 0.18 7.29 6.10
C VAL A 21 1.18 6.41 5.37
N GLY A 22 0.68 5.40 4.69
CA GLY A 22 1.48 4.50 3.84
C GLY A 22 1.01 4.45 2.40
N LEU A 23 1.91 4.12 1.48
CA LEU A 23 1.61 3.86 0.08
C LEU A 23 1.85 2.41 -0.25
N VAL A 24 0.77 1.74 -0.65
CA VAL A 24 0.82 0.41 -1.23
C VAL A 24 0.91 0.57 -2.73
N ARG A 25 1.91 -0.04 -3.34
CA ARG A 25 2.06 -0.11 -4.80
C ARG A 25 1.90 -1.55 -5.24
N VAL A 26 1.16 -1.75 -6.33
CA VAL A 26 1.06 -3.04 -7.02
C VAL A 26 1.78 -2.93 -8.35
N HIS A 27 2.88 -3.65 -8.47
CA HIS A 27 3.74 -3.68 -9.63
C HIS A 27 3.21 -4.62 -10.71
N ASP A 28 3.65 -4.42 -11.95
CA ASP A 28 3.30 -5.33 -13.05
C ASP A 28 4.07 -6.66 -12.92
N ASP A 29 5.33 -6.62 -12.49
CA ASP A 29 6.21 -7.77 -12.30
C ASP A 29 6.91 -7.72 -10.92
N ALA A 30 6.94 -8.85 -10.21
CA ALA A 30 7.58 -8.99 -8.91
C ALA A 30 9.11 -8.97 -8.99
N ASN A 31 9.68 -9.36 -10.14
CA ASN A 31 11.12 -9.41 -10.38
C ASN A 31 11.70 -8.05 -10.79
N ALA A 32 10.85 -7.15 -11.28
CA ALA A 32 11.22 -5.81 -11.71
C ALA A 32 10.90 -4.73 -10.65
N ILE A 33 11.07 -5.05 -9.37
CA ILE A 33 10.87 -4.10 -8.26
C ILE A 33 12.24 -3.60 -7.78
N PRO A 34 12.50 -2.28 -7.76
CA PRO A 34 11.61 -1.16 -8.13
C PRO A 34 11.38 -1.07 -9.65
N GLY A 35 10.15 -0.72 -10.05
CA GLY A 35 9.77 -0.58 -11.45
C GLY A 35 8.31 -0.16 -11.61
N PRO A 36 7.74 -0.18 -12.84
CA PRO A 36 6.38 0.26 -13.11
C PRO A 36 5.35 -0.40 -12.20
N TYR A 37 4.35 0.38 -11.81
CA TYR A 37 3.20 -0.08 -11.04
C TYR A 37 1.90 0.35 -11.70
N ASN A 38 0.91 -0.55 -11.66
CA ASN A 38 -0.40 -0.33 -12.24
C ASN A 38 -1.43 0.13 -11.21
N CYS A 39 -1.10 0.08 -9.92
CA CYS A 39 -1.98 0.53 -8.86
C CYS A 39 -1.19 1.16 -7.71
N VAL A 40 -1.73 2.27 -7.19
CA VAL A 40 -1.33 2.85 -5.91
C VAL A 40 -2.56 2.95 -5.02
N VAL A 41 -2.41 2.53 -3.76
CA VAL A 41 -3.42 2.64 -2.71
C VAL A 41 -2.80 3.32 -1.51
N THR A 42 -3.44 4.38 -1.02
CA THR A 42 -3.05 5.02 0.24
C THR A 42 -3.65 4.24 1.40
N VAL A 43 -2.84 3.98 2.43
CA VAL A 43 -3.27 3.42 3.70
C VAL A 43 -3.21 4.54 4.72
N TYR A 44 -4.35 4.84 5.32
CA TYR A 44 -4.43 5.80 6.42
C TYR A 44 -4.69 5.03 7.73
N VAL A 45 -3.97 5.36 8.78
CA VAL A 45 -4.10 4.75 10.11
C VAL A 45 -4.48 5.82 11.12
N GLU A 46 -5.58 5.59 11.82
CA GLU A 46 -6.06 6.46 12.89
C GLU A 46 -6.59 5.61 14.04
N ASN A 47 -6.13 5.87 15.25
CA ASN A 47 -6.53 5.15 16.47
C ASN A 47 -6.40 3.61 16.34
N GLY A 48 -5.36 3.14 15.65
CA GLY A 48 -5.11 1.71 15.40
C GLY A 48 -6.06 1.08 14.37
N VAL A 49 -6.84 1.87 13.66
CA VAL A 49 -7.72 1.44 12.57
C VAL A 49 -7.11 1.89 11.25
N TYR A 50 -6.95 0.95 10.30
CA TYR A 50 -6.50 1.28 8.95
C TYR A 50 -7.67 1.40 7.98
N GLU A 51 -7.55 2.33 7.04
CA GLU A 51 -8.45 2.53 5.91
C GLU A 51 -7.66 2.62 4.59
N PHE A 52 -8.26 2.08 3.52
CA PHE A 52 -7.73 2.27 2.16
C PHE A 52 -8.40 3.47 1.49
N MET A 53 -7.58 4.41 1.07
CA MET A 53 -7.99 5.64 0.39
C MET A 53 -7.15 5.83 -0.88
N GLY A 54 -7.57 6.72 -1.77
CA GLY A 54 -6.73 7.19 -2.87
C GLY A 54 -6.25 6.07 -3.80
N LEU A 55 -7.18 5.26 -4.30
CA LEU A 55 -6.89 4.26 -5.32
C LEU A 55 -6.67 4.94 -6.69
N CYS A 56 -5.49 4.75 -7.25
CA CYS A 56 -5.14 5.16 -8.61
C CYS A 56 -4.73 3.93 -9.41
N GLY A 57 -5.20 3.82 -10.66
CA GLY A 57 -4.91 2.70 -11.55
C GLY A 57 -5.86 1.51 -11.43
N GLN A 58 -5.39 0.32 -11.79
CA GLN A 58 -6.23 -0.88 -11.79
C GLN A 58 -6.58 -1.33 -10.37
N ARG A 59 -7.82 -1.79 -10.18
CA ARG A 59 -8.26 -2.23 -8.86
C ARG A 59 -7.51 -3.53 -8.48
N PRO A 60 -6.83 -3.57 -7.34
CA PRO A 60 -6.16 -4.78 -6.90
C PRO A 60 -7.16 -5.90 -6.66
N THR A 61 -6.75 -7.11 -7.00
CA THR A 61 -7.45 -8.33 -6.69
C THR A 61 -7.39 -8.63 -5.19
N LEU A 62 -8.39 -9.36 -4.70
CA LEU A 62 -8.41 -9.84 -3.31
C LEU A 62 -7.19 -10.70 -2.96
N ALA A 63 -6.67 -11.46 -3.92
CA ALA A 63 -5.51 -12.32 -3.74
C ALA A 63 -4.22 -11.51 -3.48
N GLU A 64 -4.01 -10.43 -4.23
CA GLU A 64 -2.87 -9.52 -4.05
C GLU A 64 -2.88 -8.87 -2.66
N PHE A 65 -4.07 -8.56 -2.15
CA PHE A 65 -4.22 -7.87 -0.86
C PHE A 65 -4.33 -8.82 0.34
N LYS A 66 -4.51 -10.13 0.15
CA LYS A 66 -4.67 -11.10 1.24
C LYS A 66 -3.48 -11.09 2.20
N HIS A 67 -2.26 -11.16 1.66
CA HIS A 67 -1.04 -11.13 2.47
C HIS A 67 -0.79 -9.76 3.08
N PHE A 68 -1.19 -8.71 2.37
CA PHE A 68 -1.08 -7.36 2.86
C PHE A 68 -1.99 -7.11 4.08
N TYR A 69 -3.21 -7.65 4.10
CA TYR A 69 -4.08 -7.62 5.28
C TYR A 69 -3.49 -8.40 6.46
N ALA A 70 -2.83 -9.52 6.22
CA ALA A 70 -2.15 -10.27 7.27
C ALA A 70 -1.00 -9.47 7.89
N TYR A 71 -0.24 -8.74 7.06
CA TYR A 71 0.79 -7.82 7.52
C TYR A 71 0.21 -6.70 8.40
N LEU A 72 -0.80 -5.97 7.93
CA LEU A 72 -1.44 -4.91 8.73
C LEU A 72 -1.98 -5.43 10.07
N ARG A 73 -2.53 -6.65 10.07
CA ARG A 73 -2.98 -7.31 11.31
C ARG A 73 -1.81 -7.64 12.25
N SER A 74 -0.65 -8.04 11.73
CA SER A 74 0.55 -8.29 12.56
C SER A 74 1.10 -7.03 13.22
N LEU A 75 0.82 -5.85 12.66
CA LEU A 75 1.09 -4.55 13.28
C LEU A 75 0.07 -4.15 14.36
N GLY A 76 -0.91 -5.01 14.65
CA GLY A 76 -1.99 -4.73 15.60
C GLY A 76 -3.11 -3.86 15.05
N LEU A 77 -3.11 -3.56 13.75
CA LEU A 77 -4.11 -2.68 13.13
C LEU A 77 -5.41 -3.42 12.82
N LYS A 78 -6.53 -2.73 13.05
CA LYS A 78 -7.89 -3.21 12.75
C LYS A 78 -8.35 -2.62 11.41
N GLY A 79 -8.95 -3.43 10.53
CA GLY A 79 -9.48 -2.91 9.27
C GLY A 79 -10.81 -2.18 9.48
N GLY A 80 -10.86 -0.89 9.16
CA GLY A 80 -12.08 -0.08 9.18
C GLY A 80 -12.93 -0.34 7.92
N HIS A 81 -12.59 0.31 6.81
CA HIS A 81 -13.22 0.08 5.51
C HIS A 81 -12.33 -0.74 4.56
N ARG A 82 -12.75 -1.96 4.22
CA ARG A 82 -11.99 -2.91 3.37
C ARG A 82 -11.99 -2.58 1.88
N ARG A 83 -12.81 -1.63 1.42
CA ARG A 83 -12.83 -1.18 0.02
C ARG A 83 -12.13 0.15 -0.09
N ALA A 84 -11.07 0.20 -0.89
CA ALA A 84 -10.45 1.46 -1.27
C ALA A 84 -11.51 2.38 -1.89
N LYS A 85 -11.75 3.53 -1.26
CA LYS A 85 -12.68 4.54 -1.77
C LYS A 85 -11.91 5.41 -2.81
N PRO A 86 -12.54 5.81 -3.92
CA PRO A 86 -11.99 6.87 -4.76
C PRO A 86 -11.75 8.11 -3.91
N GLY A 87 -10.58 8.73 -3.99
CA GLY A 87 -10.21 9.83 -3.11
C GLY A 87 -8.90 10.51 -3.50
N LYS A 88 -8.58 11.61 -2.82
CA LYS A 88 -7.37 12.41 -3.07
C LYS A 88 -6.14 11.54 -2.80
N GLN A 89 -5.35 11.28 -3.83
CA GLN A 89 -4.08 10.57 -3.71
C GLN A 89 -3.09 11.44 -2.93
N ILE A 90 -2.43 10.86 -1.93
CA ILE A 90 -1.28 11.50 -1.30
C ILE A 90 -0.09 11.18 -2.22
N TYR A 91 0.42 12.20 -2.91
CA TYR A 91 1.64 12.09 -3.68
C TYR A 91 2.81 12.14 -2.70
N ALA A 92 3.41 10.99 -2.38
CA ALA A 92 4.77 11.01 -1.85
C ALA A 92 5.68 11.40 -3.01
N VAL A 93 6.37 12.54 -2.89
CA VAL A 93 7.54 12.80 -3.73
C VAL A 93 8.60 11.82 -3.24
N GLU A 94 8.92 10.82 -4.07
CA GLU A 94 10.00 9.88 -3.80
C GLU A 94 11.30 10.69 -3.73
N THR A 95 11.84 10.85 -2.52
CA THR A 95 13.18 11.41 -2.36
C THR A 95 14.16 10.25 -2.45
N ALA A 96 14.92 10.29 -3.55
CA ALA A 96 16.15 9.60 -3.87
C ALA A 96 17.04 9.20 -2.67
#